data_AF-A0A3M0KAB4-F1
#
_entry.id   AF-A0A3M0KAB4-F1
#
_cell.length_a   1.000
_cell.length_b   1.000
_cell.length_c   1.000
_cell.angle_alpha   90.00
_cell.angle_beta   90.00
_cell.angle_gamma   90.00
#
_symmetry.space_group_name_H-M   'P 1'
#
loop_
_entity.id
_entity.type
_entity.pdbx_description
1 polymer ?
#
loop_
_entity_poly.entity_id
_entity_poly.type
_entity_poly.pdbx_seq_one_letter_code
_entity_poly.pdbx_strand_id
1 'polypeptide(L)'
;MGGDLRGVGTVVLTDCLHSPPFVALCGDSDHLVYGDKVELIKEFSYQWSKLSGQALLDVMERITVLVGWVYPRSPEVVQHYALPVLWSSLGNKALAVRSANVRTVVTKLASALYKVMGTKLKKHAASQPPHVQENLSSILGW
;
A
#
# COMPACT_ATOMS: atom_id res chain seq x y z
N MET A 1 -29.24 18.67 20.22
CA MET A 1 -27.90 18.31 20.73
C MET A 1 -27.21 17.45 19.69
N GLY A 2 -26.38 18.07 18.84
CA GLY A 2 -25.52 17.36 17.90
C GLY A 2 -24.11 17.27 18.49
N GLY A 3 -23.59 16.05 18.65
CA GLY A 3 -22.19 15.79 18.95
C GLY A 3 -21.56 15.13 17.74
N ASP A 4 -20.98 15.96 16.87
CA ASP A 4 -20.26 15.55 15.67
C ASP A 4 -18.91 14.94 16.07
N LEU A 5 -18.72 13.64 15.78
CA LEU A 5 -17.49 12.90 16.01
C LEU A 5 -16.56 12.91 14.78
N ARG A 6 -16.73 13.84 13.83
CA ARG A 6 -15.87 13.99 12.65
C ARG A 6 -14.80 15.06 12.89
N GLY A 7 -13.94 14.85 13.89
CA GLY A 7 -12.93 15.85 14.21
C GLY A 7 -11.54 15.32 14.59
N VAL A 8 -11.43 14.08 15.06
CA VAL A 8 -10.16 13.64 15.68
C VAL A 8 -9.20 13.03 14.65
N GLY A 9 -9.69 12.42 13.57
CA GLY A 9 -8.83 11.76 12.57
C GLY A 9 -8.13 12.71 11.59
N THR A 10 -8.70 13.89 11.31
CA THR A 10 -8.20 14.77 10.25
C THR A 10 -7.08 15.70 10.73
N VAL A 11 -7.10 16.10 12.01
CA VAL A 11 -6.12 17.05 12.56
C VAL A 11 -4.77 16.38 12.87
N VAL A 12 -4.77 15.08 13.15
CA VAL A 12 -3.54 14.30 13.39
C VAL A 12 -2.67 14.24 12.13
N LEU A 13 -3.26 14.20 10.94
CA LEU A 13 -2.53 13.89 9.70
C LEU A 13 -1.81 15.09 9.06
N THR A 14 -2.31 16.31 9.20
CA THR A 14 -1.61 17.50 8.68
C THR A 14 -0.35 17.85 9.48
N ASP A 15 -0.26 17.44 10.74
CA ASP A 15 0.95 17.56 11.56
C ASP A 15 1.93 16.39 11.33
N CYS A 16 1.43 15.21 10.93
CA CYS A 16 2.24 14.01 10.72
C CYS A 16 3.25 14.07 9.56
N LEU A 17 3.04 14.89 8.54
CA LEU A 17 4.00 15.01 7.42
C LEU A 17 5.23 15.88 7.75
N HIS A 18 5.21 16.64 8.85
CA HIS A 18 6.32 17.52 9.24
C HIS A 18 6.85 17.25 10.66
N SER A 19 6.28 16.28 11.37
CA SER A 19 6.63 15.97 12.76
C SER A 19 7.55 14.72 12.82
N PRO A 20 8.58 14.72 13.70
CA PRO A 20 9.50 13.58 13.89
C PRO A 20 8.87 12.18 14.17
N PRO A 21 7.60 11.98 14.58
CA PRO A 21 7.00 10.64 14.73
C PRO A 21 6.88 9.77 13.46
N PHE A 22 7.03 10.30 12.23
CA PHE A 22 6.99 9.44 11.03
C PHE A 22 8.18 8.47 10.97
N VAL A 23 9.32 8.85 11.56
CA VAL A 23 10.48 7.96 11.75
C VAL A 23 10.23 6.89 12.81
N ALA A 24 9.43 7.18 13.84
CA ALA A 24 9.08 6.23 14.89
C ALA A 24 8.11 5.13 14.41
N LEU A 25 7.26 5.40 13.42
CA LEU A 25 6.38 4.40 12.79
C LEU A 25 7.13 3.43 11.85
N CYS A 26 8.38 3.73 11.49
CA CYS A 26 9.21 2.86 10.65
C CYS A 26 9.89 1.71 11.42
N GLY A 27 9.95 1.77 12.77
CA GLY A 27 10.78 0.88 13.59
C GLY A 27 10.14 -0.43 14.06
N ASP A 28 8.88 -0.41 14.53
CA ASP A 28 8.30 -1.53 15.29
C ASP A 28 6.90 -1.93 14.82
N SER A 29 6.84 -2.53 13.64
CA SER A 29 5.59 -3.05 13.08
C SER A 29 5.01 -4.22 13.90
N ASP A 30 5.85 -4.93 14.64
CA ASP A 30 5.49 -6.13 15.37
C ASP A 30 4.62 -5.82 16.59
N HIS A 31 4.87 -4.69 17.27
CA HIS A 31 4.18 -4.29 18.51
C HIS A 31 2.82 -3.62 18.29
N LEU A 32 2.49 -3.19 17.07
CA LEU A 32 1.20 -2.56 16.78
C LEU A 32 0.05 -3.56 16.97
N VAL A 33 -1.06 -3.10 17.55
CA VAL A 33 -2.26 -3.93 17.62
C VAL A 33 -2.84 -4.11 16.22
N TYR A 34 -3.60 -5.19 16.03
CA TYR A 34 -4.12 -5.55 14.71
C TYR A 34 -5.01 -4.46 14.08
N GLY A 35 -5.80 -3.76 14.90
CA GLY A 35 -6.64 -2.64 14.45
C GLY A 35 -5.82 -1.53 13.80
N ASP A 36 -4.75 -1.09 14.46
CA ASP A 36 -3.85 -0.05 13.94
C ASP A 36 -3.24 -0.45 12.60
N LYS A 37 -2.87 -1.74 12.43
CA LYS A 37 -2.31 -2.25 11.17
C LYS A 37 -3.32 -2.14 10.02
N VAL A 38 -4.60 -2.40 10.29
CA VAL A 38 -5.70 -2.25 9.33
C VAL A 38 -5.92 -0.78 8.98
N GLU A 39 -5.97 0.10 9.97
CA GLU A 39 -6.14 1.55 9.75
C GLU A 39 -4.98 2.15 8.95
N LEU A 40 -3.75 1.75 9.25
CA LEU A 40 -2.57 2.18 8.50
C LEU A 40 -2.63 1.75 7.03
N ILE A 41 -3.05 0.52 6.71
CA ILE A 41 -3.24 0.12 5.30
C ILE A 41 -4.22 1.05 4.61
N LYS A 42 -5.36 1.35 5.24
CA LYS A 42 -6.40 2.19 4.65
C LYS A 42 -5.89 3.60 4.38
N GLU A 43 -5.28 4.22 5.38
CA GLU A 43 -4.78 5.59 5.29
C GLU A 43 -3.69 5.72 4.23
N PHE A 44 -2.70 4.82 4.26
CA PHE A 44 -1.63 4.82 3.27
C PHE A 44 -2.15 4.57 1.86
N SER A 45 -3.14 3.68 1.69
CA SER A 45 -3.76 3.42 0.39
C SER A 45 -4.60 4.59 -0.12
N TYR A 46 -5.01 5.52 0.74
CA TYR A 46 -5.68 6.76 0.33
C TYR A 46 -4.67 7.87 -0.02
N GLN A 47 -3.57 7.97 0.74
CA GLN A 47 -2.61 9.06 0.59
C GLN A 47 -1.56 8.84 -0.50
N TRP A 48 -1.20 7.58 -0.81
CA TRP A 48 -0.06 7.27 -1.69
C TRP A 48 -0.07 8.03 -3.03
N SER A 49 -1.24 8.21 -3.65
CA SER A 49 -1.37 8.89 -4.95
C SER A 49 -1.06 10.38 -4.90
N LYS A 50 -1.07 10.98 -3.71
CA LYS A 50 -0.74 12.39 -3.45
C LYS A 50 0.74 12.60 -3.10
N LEU A 51 1.47 11.51 -2.83
CA LEU A 51 2.87 11.56 -2.41
C LEU A 51 3.80 11.49 -3.63
N SER A 52 5.04 11.93 -3.43
CA SER A 52 6.09 11.82 -4.44
C SER A 52 7.46 11.64 -3.79
N GLY A 53 8.47 11.28 -4.59
CA GLY A 53 9.84 11.09 -4.12
C GLY A 53 9.93 10.01 -3.03
N GLN A 54 10.74 10.28 -2.00
CA GLN A 54 11.02 9.32 -0.92
C GLN A 54 9.77 8.97 -0.09
N ALA A 55 8.91 9.95 0.20
CA ALA A 55 7.70 9.72 0.99
C ALA A 55 6.76 8.68 0.35
N LEU A 56 6.64 8.69 -0.98
CA LEU A 56 5.89 7.67 -1.71
C LEU A 56 6.51 6.27 -1.53
N LEU A 57 7.84 6.18 -1.64
CA LEU A 57 8.56 4.91 -1.49
C LEU A 57 8.37 4.34 -0.09
N ASP A 58 8.53 5.17 0.95
CA ASP A 58 8.40 4.77 2.34
C ASP A 58 6.98 4.24 2.63
N VAL A 59 5.94 4.96 2.15
CA VAL A 59 4.55 4.54 2.31
C VAL A 59 4.25 3.22 1.59
N MET A 60 4.72 3.03 0.35
CA MET A 60 4.51 1.77 -0.38
C MET A 60 5.29 0.59 0.23
N GLU A 61 6.52 0.82 0.71
CA GLU A 61 7.28 -0.18 1.46
C GLU A 61 6.54 -0.55 2.75
N ARG A 62 5.93 0.44 3.42
CA ARG A 62 5.14 0.18 4.62
C ARG A 62 3.90 -0.67 4.30
N ILE A 63 3.13 -0.33 3.25
CA ILE A 63 1.99 -1.15 2.80
C ILE A 63 2.46 -2.59 2.55
N THR A 64 3.61 -2.77 1.89
CA THR A 64 4.18 -4.10 1.60
C THR A 64 4.36 -4.94 2.87
N VAL A 65 4.93 -4.35 3.94
CA VAL A 65 5.10 -5.05 5.22
C VAL A 65 3.73 -5.37 5.85
N LEU A 66 2.81 -4.41 5.89
CA LEU A 66 1.49 -4.59 6.52
C LEU A 66 0.65 -5.68 5.85
N VAL A 67 0.75 -5.83 4.53
CA VAL A 67 0.05 -6.89 3.79
C VAL A 67 0.33 -8.27 4.37
N GLY A 68 1.58 -8.55 4.75
CA GLY A 68 1.97 -9.82 5.38
C GLY A 68 1.26 -10.10 6.71
N TRP A 69 0.99 -9.05 7.49
CA TRP A 69 0.35 -9.15 8.79
C TRP A 69 -1.18 -9.15 8.72
N VAL A 70 -1.74 -8.36 7.81
CA VAL A 70 -3.19 -8.14 7.71
C VAL A 70 -3.87 -9.22 6.90
N TYR A 71 -3.24 -9.71 5.82
CA TYR A 71 -3.87 -10.68 4.92
C TYR A 71 -4.40 -11.96 5.60
N PRO A 72 -3.67 -12.60 6.54
CA PRO A 72 -4.14 -13.84 7.16
C PRO A 72 -5.41 -13.69 8.00
N ARG A 73 -5.70 -12.48 8.49
CA ARG A 73 -6.84 -12.20 9.39
C ARG A 73 -7.98 -11.46 8.68
N SER A 74 -7.67 -10.52 7.79
CA SER A 74 -8.65 -9.77 7.00
C SER A 74 -8.17 -9.63 5.55
N PRO A 75 -8.26 -10.72 4.75
CA PRO A 75 -7.87 -10.69 3.35
C PRO A 75 -8.67 -9.68 2.52
N GLU A 76 -9.88 -9.33 2.94
CA GLU A 76 -10.75 -8.31 2.33
C GLU A 76 -10.14 -6.91 2.41
N VAL A 77 -9.45 -6.56 3.50
CA VAL A 77 -8.79 -5.26 3.65
C VAL A 77 -7.66 -5.12 2.63
N VAL A 78 -6.83 -6.15 2.50
CA VAL A 78 -5.73 -6.15 1.52
C VAL A 78 -6.26 -6.10 0.10
N GLN A 79 -7.33 -6.85 -0.20
CA GLN A 79 -7.96 -6.81 -1.52
C GLN A 79 -8.56 -5.45 -1.85
N HIS A 80 -9.18 -4.78 -0.89
CA HIS A 80 -9.87 -3.51 -1.14
C HIS A 80 -8.92 -2.30 -1.18
N TYR A 81 -7.85 -2.32 -0.38
CA TYR A 81 -6.99 -1.14 -0.22
C TYR A 81 -5.61 -1.32 -0.87
N ALA A 82 -4.93 -2.46 -0.68
CA ALA A 82 -3.58 -2.66 -1.21
C ALA A 82 -3.54 -3.05 -2.69
N LEU A 83 -4.52 -3.84 -3.19
CA LEU A 83 -4.57 -4.20 -4.61
C LEU A 83 -4.73 -2.98 -5.53
N PRO A 84 -5.65 -2.02 -5.26
CA PRO A 84 -5.72 -0.81 -6.08
C PRO A 84 -4.41 -0.02 -6.14
N VAL A 85 -3.66 0.06 -5.03
CA VAL A 85 -2.33 0.71 -5.03
C VAL A 85 -1.40 0.02 -6.02
N LEU A 86 -1.36 -1.32 -6.03
CA LEU A 86 -0.56 -2.09 -6.98
C LEU A 86 -1.02 -1.83 -8.43
N TRP A 87 -2.31 -1.96 -8.72
CA TRP A 87 -2.84 -1.78 -10.08
C TRP A 87 -2.60 -0.39 -10.63
N SER A 88 -2.85 0.63 -9.82
CA SER A 88 -2.58 2.02 -10.22
C SER A 88 -1.09 2.27 -10.41
N SER A 89 -0.21 1.65 -9.60
CA SER A 89 1.24 1.77 -9.76
C SER A 89 1.74 1.10 -11.05
N LEU A 90 1.19 -0.06 -11.40
CA LEU A 90 1.54 -0.79 -12.62
C LEU A 90 0.94 -0.17 -13.88
N GLY A 91 -0.24 0.44 -13.78
CA GLY A 91 -0.90 1.12 -14.89
C GLY A 91 -0.30 2.49 -15.19
N ASN A 92 0.27 3.14 -14.17
CA ASN A 92 0.89 4.43 -14.34
C ASN A 92 2.34 4.30 -14.84
N LYS A 93 2.49 4.31 -16.17
CA LYS A 93 3.80 4.30 -16.83
C LYS A 93 4.73 5.42 -16.32
N ALA A 94 4.18 6.59 -15.96
CA ALA A 94 4.99 7.69 -15.44
C ALA A 94 5.57 7.40 -14.04
N LEU A 95 4.86 6.63 -13.20
CA LEU A 95 5.38 6.18 -11.90
C LEU A 95 6.47 5.12 -12.07
N ALA A 96 6.24 4.12 -12.93
CA ALA A 96 7.21 3.05 -13.19
C ALA A 96 8.48 3.54 -13.91
N VAL A 97 8.38 4.59 -14.74
CA VAL A 97 9.53 5.20 -15.45
C VAL A 97 10.31 6.17 -14.56
N ARG A 98 9.70 6.72 -13.51
CA ARG A 98 10.25 7.86 -12.74
C ARG A 98 11.56 7.56 -12.02
N SER A 99 11.78 6.32 -11.57
CA SER A 99 13.00 5.93 -10.84
C SER A 99 13.09 4.42 -10.68
N ALA A 100 14.32 3.89 -10.68
CA ALA A 100 14.61 2.50 -10.33
C ALA A 100 14.05 2.12 -8.96
N ASN A 101 14.07 3.04 -7.99
CA ASN A 101 13.57 2.79 -6.63
C ASN A 101 12.07 2.53 -6.61
N VAL A 102 11.29 3.27 -7.43
CA VAL A 102 9.84 3.05 -7.52
C VAL A 102 9.56 1.65 -8.07
N ARG A 103 10.28 1.23 -9.12
CA ARG A 103 10.16 -0.13 -9.66
C ARG A 103 10.47 -1.20 -8.62
N THR A 104 11.51 -0.99 -7.80
CA THR A 104 11.87 -1.91 -6.72
C THR A 104 10.75 -2.03 -5.70
N VAL A 105 10.16 -0.93 -5.22
CA VAL A 105 9.10 -0.99 -4.20
C VAL A 105 7.81 -1.59 -4.77
N VAL A 106 7.45 -1.25 -6.01
CA VAL A 106 6.31 -1.90 -6.70
C VAL A 106 6.53 -3.41 -6.85
N THR A 107 7.76 -3.82 -7.16
CA THR A 107 8.13 -5.25 -7.24
C THR A 107 8.00 -5.95 -5.91
N LYS A 108 8.45 -5.32 -4.81
CA LYS A 108 8.29 -5.85 -3.46
C LYS A 108 6.82 -5.96 -3.07
N LEU A 109 6.00 -4.95 -3.35
CA LEU A 109 4.57 -4.98 -3.09
C LEU A 109 3.87 -6.12 -3.85
N ALA A 110 4.16 -6.25 -5.16
CA ALA A 110 3.63 -7.33 -5.99
C ALA A 110 4.05 -8.71 -5.43
N SER A 111 5.31 -8.86 -5.05
CA SER A 111 5.85 -10.09 -4.50
C SER A 111 5.22 -10.44 -3.15
N ALA A 112 5.05 -9.48 -2.25
CA ALA A 112 4.41 -9.68 -0.96
C ALA A 112 2.94 -10.09 -1.12
N LEU A 113 2.20 -9.40 -2.01
CA LEU A 113 0.83 -9.78 -2.35
C LEU A 113 0.75 -11.17 -2.95
N TYR A 114 1.66 -11.52 -3.87
CA TYR A 114 1.70 -12.86 -4.45
C TYR A 114 2.02 -13.93 -3.41
N LYS A 115 2.95 -13.65 -2.49
CA LYS A 115 3.32 -14.57 -1.41
C LYS A 115 2.13 -14.91 -0.50
N VAL A 116 1.28 -13.92 -0.19
CA VAL A 116 0.13 -14.15 0.69
C VAL A 116 -1.14 -14.62 -0.05
N MET A 117 -1.38 -14.14 -1.28
CA MET A 117 -2.59 -14.45 -2.06
C MET A 117 -2.44 -15.64 -3.01
N GLY A 118 -1.22 -15.92 -3.47
CA GLY A 118 -0.92 -16.90 -4.49
C GLY A 118 -1.72 -16.69 -5.77
N THR A 119 -2.39 -17.75 -6.23
CA THR A 119 -3.19 -17.77 -7.47
C THR A 119 -4.39 -16.83 -7.46
N LYS A 120 -4.85 -16.37 -6.28
CA LYS A 120 -5.92 -15.36 -6.20
C LYS A 120 -5.48 -14.02 -6.80
N LEU A 121 -4.20 -13.64 -6.65
CA LEU A 121 -3.67 -12.42 -7.27
C LEU A 121 -3.78 -12.50 -8.80
N LYS A 122 -3.52 -13.68 -9.37
CA LYS A 122 -3.65 -13.96 -10.80
C LYS A 122 -5.08 -13.75 -11.30
N LYS A 123 -6.07 -14.23 -10.53
CA LYS A 123 -7.49 -14.04 -10.83
C LYS A 123 -7.89 -12.55 -10.80
N HIS A 124 -7.41 -11.79 -9.82
CA HIS A 124 -7.66 -10.34 -9.78
C HIS A 124 -6.97 -9.60 -10.93
N ALA A 125 -5.76 -10.03 -11.30
CA ALA A 125 -5.03 -9.45 -12.42
C ALA A 125 -5.75 -9.66 -13.76
N ALA A 126 -6.41 -10.82 -13.97
CA ALA A 126 -7.17 -11.09 -15.20
C ALA A 126 -8.29 -10.08 -15.49
N SER A 127 -8.80 -9.38 -14.46
CA SER A 127 -9.79 -8.31 -14.60
C SER A 127 -9.18 -6.93 -14.85
N GLN A 128 -7.85 -6.79 -14.86
CA GLN A 128 -7.15 -5.53 -15.09
C GLN A 128 -6.90 -5.29 -16.59
N PRO A 129 -6.59 -4.05 -17.01
CA PRO A 129 -6.20 -3.79 -18.39
C PRO A 129 -4.96 -4.58 -18.84
N PRO A 130 -4.80 -4.94 -20.13
CA PRO A 130 -3.70 -5.77 -20.63
C PRO A 130 -2.30 -5.30 -20.21
N HIS A 131 -2.03 -3.99 -20.29
CA HIS A 131 -0.74 -3.43 -19.91
C HIS A 131 -0.41 -3.58 -18.42
N VAL A 132 -1.41 -3.61 -17.53
CA VAL A 132 -1.21 -3.86 -16.08
C VAL A 132 -0.86 -5.34 -15.88
N GLN A 133 -1.54 -6.23 -16.61
CA GLN A 133 -1.27 -7.66 -16.56
C GLN A 133 0.15 -7.98 -17.04
N GLU A 134 0.58 -7.40 -18.17
CA GLU A 134 1.92 -7.54 -18.73
C GLU A 134 3.01 -7.02 -17.77
N ASN A 135 2.78 -5.87 -17.14
CA ASN A 135 3.73 -5.35 -16.15
C ASN A 135 3.82 -6.25 -14.93
N LEU A 136 2.68 -6.80 -14.47
CA LEU A 136 2.65 -7.73 -13.35
C LEU A 136 3.36 -9.05 -13.69
N SER A 137 3.11 -9.62 -14.88
CA SER A 137 3.73 -10.88 -15.31
C SER A 137 5.23 -10.72 -15.51
N SER A 138 5.66 -9.60 -16.09
CA SER A 138 7.08 -9.26 -16.25
C SER A 138 7.83 -9.22 -14.91
N ILE A 139 7.21 -8.64 -13.86
CA ILE A 139 7.82 -8.52 -12.54
C ILE A 139 7.82 -9.85 -11.77
N LEU A 140 6.73 -10.61 -11.85
CA LEU A 140 6.57 -11.85 -11.09
C LEU A 140 7.10 -13.11 -11.82
N GLY A 141 7.45 -13.00 -13.11
CA GLY A 141 8.09 -14.05 -13.90
C GLY A 141 7.21 -15.27 -14.20
N TRP A 142 5.97 -15.05 -14.64
CA TRP A 142 5.00 -16.11 -14.90
C TRP A 142 4.19 -15.87 -16.18
#